data_AF-A0A9D8B0Q3-F1
#
_entry.id   AF-A0A9D8B0Q3-F1
#
_cell.length_a   1.000
_cell.length_b   1.000
_cell.length_c   1.000
_cell.angle_alpha   90.00
_cell.angle_beta   90.00
_cell.angle_gamma   90.00
#
_symmetry.space_group_name_H-M   'P 1'
#
loop_
_entity.id
_entity.type
_entity.pdbx_description
1 polymer ?
#
loop_
_entity_poly.entity_id
_entity_poly.type
_entity_poly.pdbx_seq_one_letter_code
_entity_poly.pdbx_strand_id
1 'polypeptide(L)'
;MADVHLNAEEVLKLEFEYAQTTAEQAQDARATILNLYIVLAGGVGSIIIGLAQANGAELPRGIYVIVFGLLALIGFFTLAKLVRLRQAWHDSALTMNRIKDYYVERFPELAPALRWRTTTIPPLGKWWTITFNLALLVAIIDSTALAVAMHFTGVRLPLHEYAAPVFAALVFFAWQAWFYFYQLPPSDK
;
A
#
# COMPACT_ATOMS: atom_id res chain seq x y z
N MET A 1 37.82 31.46 7.14
CA MET A 1 36.82 30.37 7.19
C MET A 1 36.03 30.63 8.45
N ALA A 2 34.75 31.00 8.33
CA ALA A 2 33.94 31.35 9.50
C ALA A 2 33.70 30.09 10.34
N ASP A 3 33.96 30.17 11.64
CA ASP A 3 33.65 29.11 12.60
C ASP A 3 32.13 28.89 12.62
N VAL A 4 31.70 27.79 11.99
CA VAL A 4 30.31 27.33 12.05
C VAL A 4 30.11 26.72 13.43
N HIS A 5 29.68 27.54 14.40
CA HIS A 5 29.12 27.05 15.65
C HIS A 5 27.79 26.35 15.33
N LEU A 6 27.84 25.04 15.06
CA LEU A 6 26.64 24.20 14.90
C LEU A 6 25.84 24.23 16.20
N ASN A 7 24.71 24.93 16.20
CA ASN A 7 23.77 24.90 17.31
C ASN A 7 23.03 23.56 17.30
N ALA A 8 23.23 22.74 18.34
CA ALA A 8 22.62 21.43 18.44
C ALA A 8 21.08 21.47 18.35
N GLU A 9 20.44 22.54 18.85
CA GLU A 9 18.99 22.73 18.75
C GLU A 9 18.55 22.93 17.30
N GLU A 10 19.33 23.69 16.52
CA GLU A 10 19.06 23.93 15.11
C GLU A 10 19.19 22.65 14.29
N VAL A 11 20.22 21.83 14.56
CA VAL A 11 20.39 20.53 13.90
C VAL A 11 19.22 19.60 14.22
N LEU A 12 18.80 19.49 15.48
CA LEU A 12 17.67 18.65 15.86
C LEU A 12 16.35 19.14 15.26
N LYS A 13 16.15 20.45 15.17
CA LYS A 13 14.98 21.04 14.51
C LYS A 13 14.97 20.71 13.01
N LEU A 14 16.08 20.87 12.31
CA LEU A 14 16.20 20.54 10.90
C LEU A 14 15.96 19.05 10.63
N GLU A 15 16.49 18.17 11.48
CA GLU A 15 16.24 16.72 11.39
C GLU A 15 14.75 16.39 11.60
N PHE A 16 14.10 17.07 12.55
CA PHE A 16 12.66 16.91 12.77
C PHE A 16 11.85 17.35 11.53
N GLU A 17 12.16 18.52 10.97
CA GLU A 17 11.50 19.05 9.77
C GLU A 17 11.73 18.16 8.53
N TYR A 18 12.94 17.61 8.39
CA TYR A 18 13.26 16.65 7.34
C TYR A 18 12.44 15.35 7.48
N ALA A 19 12.37 14.79 8.68
CA ALA A 19 11.56 13.61 8.96
C ALA A 19 10.06 13.87 8.74
N GLN A 20 9.56 15.04 9.16
CA GLN A 20 8.19 15.46 8.92
C GLN A 20 7.88 15.53 7.42
N THR A 21 8.71 16.23 6.65
CA THR A 21 8.53 16.38 5.20
C THR A 21 8.53 15.03 4.49
N THR A 22 9.44 14.13 4.89
CA THR A 22 9.49 12.76 4.35
C THR A 22 8.21 11.97 4.66
N ALA A 23 7.68 12.11 5.88
CA ALA A 23 6.43 11.47 6.27
C ALA A 23 5.23 12.01 5.46
N GLU A 24 5.16 13.32 5.23
CA GLU A 24 4.13 13.95 4.41
C GLU A 24 4.20 13.47 2.95
N GLN A 25 5.39 13.49 2.35
CA GLN A 25 5.61 12.96 0.99
C GLN A 25 5.19 11.49 0.86
N ALA A 26 5.49 10.65 1.86
CA ALA A 26 5.06 9.26 1.88
C ALA A 26 3.53 9.11 1.99
N GLN A 27 2.84 10.05 2.66
CA GLN A 27 1.38 10.07 2.72
C GLN A 27 0.78 10.43 1.35
N ASP A 28 1.26 11.49 0.73
CA ASP A 28 0.76 11.98 -0.57
C ASP A 28 1.04 11.00 -1.72
N ALA A 29 2.20 10.36 -1.70
CA ALA A 29 2.55 9.32 -2.67
C ALA A 29 1.58 8.13 -2.63
N ARG A 30 1.09 7.74 -1.43
CA ARG A 30 0.11 6.64 -1.31
C ARG A 30 -1.22 6.97 -1.97
N ALA A 31 -1.73 8.19 -1.80
CA ALA A 31 -2.97 8.63 -2.44
C ALA A 31 -2.80 8.66 -3.97
N THR A 32 -1.67 9.20 -4.45
CA THR A 32 -1.35 9.27 -5.89
C THR A 32 -1.29 7.89 -6.53
N ILE A 33 -0.52 6.97 -5.94
CA ILE A 33 -0.34 5.61 -6.47
C ILE A 33 -1.67 4.85 -6.50
N LEU A 34 -2.48 4.97 -5.45
CA LEU A 34 -3.79 4.34 -5.40
C LEU A 34 -4.71 4.88 -6.51
N ASN A 35 -4.80 6.20 -6.63
CA ASN A 35 -5.68 6.83 -7.62
C ASN A 35 -5.30 6.41 -9.05
N LEU A 36 -4.00 6.38 -9.37
CA LEU A 36 -3.52 5.90 -10.66
C LEU A 36 -3.91 4.44 -10.91
N TYR A 37 -3.82 3.57 -9.91
CA TYR A 37 -4.22 2.17 -10.05
C TYR A 37 -5.72 2.00 -10.26
N ILE A 38 -6.56 2.73 -9.52
CA ILE A 38 -8.02 2.69 -9.68
C ILE A 38 -8.42 3.17 -11.07
N VAL A 39 -7.85 4.28 -11.54
CA VAL A 39 -8.09 4.80 -12.89
C VAL A 39 -7.64 3.81 -13.95
N LEU A 40 -6.48 3.17 -13.77
CA LEU A 40 -6.00 2.13 -14.69
C LEU A 40 -6.95 0.94 -14.73
N ALA A 41 -7.32 0.39 -13.58
CA ALA A 41 -8.20 -0.77 -13.48
C ALA A 41 -9.60 -0.49 -14.05
N GLY A 42 -10.19 0.65 -13.67
CA GLY A 42 -11.49 1.08 -14.18
C GLY A 42 -11.44 1.40 -15.68
N GLY A 43 -10.37 2.02 -16.15
CA GLY A 43 -10.15 2.34 -17.56
C GLY A 43 -10.03 1.09 -18.42
N VAL A 44 -9.22 0.12 -18.00
CA VAL A 44 -9.10 -1.19 -18.66
C VAL A 44 -10.45 -1.90 -18.72
N GLY A 45 -11.17 -1.99 -17.60
CA GLY A 45 -12.49 -2.60 -17.56
C GLY A 45 -13.49 -1.93 -18.50
N SER A 46 -13.51 -0.59 -18.51
CA SER A 46 -14.41 0.21 -19.34
C SER A 46 -14.12 0.04 -20.83
N ILE A 47 -12.85 0.06 -21.23
CA ILE A 47 -12.45 -0.14 -22.63
C ILE A 47 -12.86 -1.52 -23.13
N ILE A 48 -12.61 -2.56 -22.33
CA ILE A 48 -12.95 -3.94 -22.72
C ILE A 48 -14.46 -4.10 -22.89
N ILE A 49 -15.25 -3.59 -21.93
CA ILE A 49 -16.72 -3.65 -22.01
C ILE A 49 -17.23 -2.83 -23.21
N GLY A 50 -16.70 -1.62 -23.41
CA GLY A 50 -17.07 -0.75 -24.53
C GLY A 50 -16.79 -1.37 -25.89
N LEU A 51 -15.62 -1.99 -26.07
CA LEU A 51 -15.26 -2.68 -27.31
C LEU A 51 -16.15 -3.90 -27.57
N ALA A 52 -16.47 -4.67 -26.52
CA ALA A 52 -17.36 -5.82 -26.63
C ALA A 52 -18.78 -5.41 -27.07
N GLN A 53 -19.28 -4.27 -26.57
CA GLN A 53 -20.59 -3.74 -26.96
C GLN A 53 -20.59 -3.12 -28.37
N ALA A 54 -19.53 -2.43 -28.77
CA ALA A 54 -19.47 -1.69 -30.04
C ALA A 54 -19.30 -2.60 -31.27
N ASN A 55 -18.43 -3.61 -31.18
CA ASN A 55 -18.09 -4.43 -32.35
C ASN A 55 -18.99 -5.68 -32.49
N GLY A 56 -19.79 -6.02 -31.48
CA GLY A 56 -20.59 -7.27 -31.45
C GLY A 56 -19.75 -8.56 -31.52
N ALA A 57 -18.42 -8.44 -31.58
CA ALA A 57 -17.46 -9.52 -31.66
C ALA A 57 -16.67 -9.58 -30.35
N GLU A 58 -16.60 -10.77 -29.77
CA GLU A 58 -15.77 -11.02 -28.60
C GLU A 58 -14.29 -10.83 -28.96
N LEU A 59 -13.55 -10.13 -28.12
CA LEU A 59 -12.10 -10.02 -28.27
C LEU A 59 -11.48 -11.43 -28.16
N PRO A 60 -10.36 -11.71 -28.86
CA PRO A 60 -9.63 -12.95 -28.68
C PRO A 60 -9.33 -13.19 -27.20
N ARG A 61 -9.58 -14.41 -26.70
CA ARG A 61 -9.41 -14.79 -25.28
C ARG A 61 -8.03 -14.41 -24.73
N GLY A 62 -6.98 -14.54 -25.56
CA GLY A 62 -5.61 -14.17 -25.19
C GLY A 62 -5.44 -12.71 -24.77
N ILE A 63 -6.25 -11.79 -25.32
CA ILE A 63 -6.21 -10.37 -24.93
C ILE A 63 -6.67 -10.22 -23.47
N TYR A 64 -7.75 -10.89 -23.06
CA TYR A 64 -8.21 -10.85 -21.68
C TYR A 64 -7.15 -11.40 -20.72
N VAL A 65 -6.54 -12.55 -21.05
CA VAL A 65 -5.48 -13.16 -20.24
C VAL A 65 -4.31 -12.19 -20.06
N ILE A 66 -3.83 -11.57 -21.15
CA ILE A 66 -2.69 -10.67 -21.11
C ILE A 66 -3.04 -9.38 -20.34
N VAL A 67 -4.15 -8.73 -20.68
CA VAL A 67 -4.51 -7.43 -20.11
C VAL A 67 -4.83 -7.55 -18.63
N PHE A 68 -5.67 -8.51 -18.23
CA PHE A 68 -5.99 -8.72 -16.82
C PHE A 68 -4.85 -9.36 -16.04
N GLY A 69 -4.01 -10.19 -16.68
CA GLY A 69 -2.79 -10.70 -16.06
C GLY A 69 -1.76 -9.61 -15.77
N LEU A 70 -1.57 -8.66 -16.70
CA LEU A 70 -0.75 -7.48 -16.47
C LEU A 70 -1.35 -6.56 -15.41
N LEU A 71 -2.67 -6.38 -15.40
CA LEU A 71 -3.36 -5.61 -14.36
C LEU A 71 -3.16 -6.24 -12.98
N ALA A 72 -3.26 -7.57 -12.88
CA ALA A 72 -2.97 -8.35 -11.66
C ALA A 72 -1.51 -8.18 -11.20
N LEU A 73 -0.56 -8.17 -12.14
CA LEU A 73 0.85 -7.95 -11.82
C LEU A 73 1.09 -6.52 -11.29
N ILE A 74 0.50 -5.53 -11.96
CA ILE A 74 0.62 -4.12 -11.58
C ILE A 74 -0.03 -3.85 -10.22
N GLY A 75 -1.18 -4.44 -9.91
CA GLY A 75 -1.81 -4.26 -8.61
C GLY A 75 -1.02 -4.90 -7.47
N PHE A 76 -0.38 -6.06 -7.69
CA PHE A 76 0.57 -6.60 -6.72
C PHE A 76 1.74 -5.63 -6.45
N PHE A 77 2.35 -5.05 -7.48
CA PHE A 77 3.40 -4.04 -7.27
C PHE A 77 2.86 -2.77 -6.59
N THR A 78 1.63 -2.39 -6.87
CA THR A 78 0.94 -1.27 -6.21
C THR A 78 0.79 -1.55 -4.71
N LEU A 79 0.33 -2.76 -4.34
CA LEU A 79 0.26 -3.21 -2.96
C LEU A 79 1.64 -3.17 -2.28
N ALA A 80 2.67 -3.70 -2.93
CA ALA A 80 4.05 -3.66 -2.41
C ALA A 80 4.56 -2.23 -2.19
N LYS A 81 4.26 -1.30 -3.10
CA LYS A 81 4.57 0.13 -2.93
C LYS A 81 3.83 0.75 -1.75
N LEU A 82 2.54 0.46 -1.58
CA LEU A 82 1.76 0.95 -0.43
C LEU A 82 2.35 0.47 0.91
N VAL A 83 2.79 -0.78 0.96
CA VAL A 83 3.49 -1.36 2.12
C VAL A 83 4.81 -0.63 2.39
N ARG A 84 5.65 -0.44 1.38
CA ARG A 84 6.92 0.29 1.52
C ARG A 84 6.73 1.72 1.98
N LEU A 85 5.70 2.41 1.48
CA LEU A 85 5.38 3.78 1.91
C LEU A 85 4.86 3.82 3.36
N ARG A 86 4.18 2.77 3.82
CA ARG A 86 3.80 2.63 5.24
C ARG A 86 5.02 2.49 6.14
N GLN A 87 6.00 1.69 5.73
CA GLN A 87 7.27 1.52 6.44
C GLN A 87 8.02 2.86 6.50
N ALA A 88 8.21 3.52 5.34
CA ALA A 88 8.91 4.82 5.28
C ALA A 88 8.24 5.89 6.16
N TRP A 89 6.91 5.99 6.13
CA TRP A 89 6.18 6.91 7.02
C TRP A 89 6.43 6.61 8.50
N HIS A 90 6.45 5.32 8.88
CA HIS A 90 6.63 4.91 10.26
C HIS A 90 8.06 5.18 10.73
N ASP A 91 9.06 4.95 9.89
CA ASP A 91 10.45 5.24 10.19
C ASP A 91 10.66 6.75 10.43
N SER A 92 10.09 7.60 9.57
CA SER A 92 10.08 9.05 9.79
C SER A 92 9.39 9.45 11.10
N ALA A 93 8.26 8.82 11.42
CA ALA A 93 7.55 9.06 12.67
C ALA A 93 8.35 8.61 13.90
N LEU A 94 9.13 7.53 13.78
CA LEU A 94 10.04 7.08 14.83
C LEU A 94 11.18 8.08 15.04
N THR A 95 11.79 8.59 13.96
CA THR A 95 12.83 9.62 14.03
C THR A 95 12.32 10.88 14.74
N MET A 96 11.15 11.38 14.34
CA MET A 96 10.51 12.54 15.00
C MET A 96 10.28 12.29 16.50
N ASN A 97 9.83 11.09 16.87
CA ASN A 97 9.58 10.76 18.27
C ASN A 97 10.87 10.49 19.06
N ARG A 98 11.96 10.06 18.42
CA ARG A 98 13.29 9.95 19.06
C ARG A 98 13.79 11.31 19.53
N ILE A 99 13.59 12.35 18.71
CA ILE A 99 13.93 13.74 19.07
C ILE A 99 13.06 14.22 20.23
N LYS A 100 11.75 13.94 20.19
CA LYS A 100 10.85 14.26 21.31
C LYS A 100 11.27 13.60 22.62
N ASP A 101 11.63 12.31 22.57
CA ASP A 101 12.08 11.57 23.75
C ASP A 101 13.35 12.19 24.35
N TYR A 102 14.30 12.61 23.50
CA TYR A 102 15.50 13.36 23.92
C TYR A 102 15.17 14.67 24.65
N TYR A 103 14.13 15.39 24.23
CA TYR A 103 13.67 16.61 24.91
C TYR A 103 12.94 16.30 26.22
N VAL A 104 12.14 15.23 26.28
CA VAL A 104 11.46 14.84 27.52
C VAL A 104 12.44 14.40 28.62
N GLU A 105 13.57 13.79 28.25
CA GLU A 105 14.63 13.47 29.20
C GLU A 105 15.24 14.71 29.87
N ARG A 106 15.24 15.86 29.18
CA ARG A 106 15.79 17.14 29.68
C ARG A 106 14.75 18.03 30.32
N PHE A 107 13.52 17.98 29.82
CA PHE A 107 12.37 18.80 30.21
C PHE A 107 11.17 17.88 30.48
N PRO A 108 11.13 17.19 31.64
CA PRO A 108 10.09 16.23 31.96
C PRO A 108 8.66 16.79 31.91
N GLU A 109 8.51 18.11 32.13
CA GLU A 109 7.26 18.86 32.02
C GLU A 109 6.60 18.80 30.63
N LEU A 110 7.37 18.46 29.57
CA LEU A 110 6.84 18.28 28.21
C LEU A 110 6.14 16.93 28.03
N ALA A 111 6.45 15.93 28.86
CA ALA A 111 5.91 14.58 28.73
C ALA A 111 4.37 14.52 28.59
N PRO A 112 3.56 15.21 29.43
CA PRO A 112 2.09 15.17 29.30
C PRO A 112 1.55 15.83 28.03
N ALA A 113 2.31 16.73 27.40
CA ALA A 113 1.88 17.39 26.16
C ALA A 113 2.08 16.50 24.91
N LEU A 114 2.93 15.48 25.00
CA LEU A 114 3.33 14.66 23.85
C LEU A 114 2.60 13.32 23.83
N ARG A 115 1.60 13.21 22.94
CA ARG A 115 0.81 11.98 22.78
C ARG A 115 1.64 10.78 22.30
N TRP A 116 2.55 10.99 21.35
CA TRP A 116 3.34 9.93 20.73
C TRP A 116 4.81 10.05 21.12
N ARG A 117 5.34 8.92 21.58
CA ARG A 117 6.75 8.66 21.91
C ARG A 117 7.22 7.44 21.13
N THR A 118 8.51 7.14 21.13
CA THR A 118 9.01 5.92 20.44
C THR A 118 8.34 4.65 20.96
N THR A 119 7.92 4.63 22.22
CA THR A 119 7.23 3.50 22.86
C THR A 119 5.70 3.52 22.72
N THR A 120 5.09 4.65 22.37
CA THR A 120 3.62 4.80 22.29
C THR A 120 3.10 5.06 20.88
N ILE A 121 3.98 5.15 19.89
CA ILE A 121 3.60 5.27 18.48
C ILE A 121 2.76 4.06 18.04
N PRO A 122 1.68 4.25 17.25
CA PRO A 122 0.89 3.12 16.77
C PRO A 122 1.73 2.16 15.92
N PRO A 123 1.53 0.84 16.07
CA PRO A 123 2.33 -0.14 15.37
C PRO A 123 2.13 -0.10 13.85
N LEU A 124 3.14 -0.55 13.12
CA LEU A 124 3.17 -0.65 11.66
C LEU A 124 1.92 -1.35 11.10
N GLY A 125 1.67 -2.57 11.56
CA GLY A 125 0.59 -3.46 11.12
C GLY A 125 -0.75 -3.26 11.82
N LYS A 126 -1.06 -2.06 12.33
CA LYS A 126 -2.36 -1.82 12.98
C LYS A 126 -3.51 -2.04 11.98
N TRP A 127 -4.42 -2.94 12.34
CA TRP A 127 -5.64 -3.24 11.60
C TRP A 127 -6.57 -2.03 11.52
N TRP A 128 -7.39 -1.98 10.47
CA TRP A 128 -8.39 -0.92 10.25
C TRP A 128 -7.82 0.50 10.19
N THR A 129 -6.57 0.63 9.78
CA THR A 129 -6.00 1.92 9.40
C THR A 129 -6.36 2.26 7.97
N ILE A 130 -6.25 3.54 7.60
CA ILE A 130 -6.43 3.98 6.20
C ILE A 130 -5.53 3.14 5.28
N THR A 131 -4.25 2.96 5.63
CA THR A 131 -3.32 2.16 4.82
C THR A 131 -3.76 0.72 4.63
N PHE A 132 -4.29 0.08 5.68
CA PHE A 132 -4.86 -1.27 5.56
C PHE A 132 -6.04 -1.29 4.59
N ASN A 133 -6.97 -0.33 4.71
CA ASN A 133 -8.15 -0.27 3.84
C ASN A 133 -7.76 -0.04 2.38
N LEU A 134 -6.76 0.80 2.11
CA LEU A 134 -6.27 1.02 0.75
C LEU A 134 -5.59 -0.23 0.18
N ALA A 135 -4.78 -0.92 0.98
CA ALA A 135 -4.16 -2.18 0.58
C ALA A 135 -5.20 -3.28 0.30
N LEU A 136 -6.24 -3.37 1.15
CA LEU A 136 -7.36 -4.28 0.98
C LEU A 136 -8.11 -4.01 -0.33
N LEU A 137 -8.39 -2.74 -0.64
CA LEU A 137 -9.05 -2.35 -1.89
C LEU A 137 -8.23 -2.81 -3.11
N VAL A 138 -6.91 -2.56 -3.09
CA VAL A 138 -6.02 -3.02 -4.17
C VAL A 138 -6.08 -4.55 -4.28
N ALA A 139 -5.94 -5.29 -3.17
CA ALA A 139 -5.97 -6.75 -3.20
C ALA A 139 -7.29 -7.33 -3.77
N ILE A 140 -8.43 -6.70 -3.48
CA ILE A 140 -9.74 -7.10 -4.04
C ILE A 140 -9.77 -6.91 -5.55
N ILE A 141 -9.39 -5.72 -6.04
CA ILE A 141 -9.36 -5.41 -7.47
C ILE A 141 -8.40 -6.35 -8.20
N ASP A 142 -7.23 -6.57 -7.60
CA ASP A 142 -6.15 -7.37 -8.18
C ASP A 142 -6.49 -8.85 -8.28
N SER A 143 -7.08 -9.41 -7.22
CA SER A 143 -7.58 -10.79 -7.21
C SER A 143 -8.73 -10.99 -8.19
N THR A 144 -9.58 -9.97 -8.36
CA THR A 144 -10.63 -10.00 -9.39
C THR A 144 -10.02 -10.00 -10.80
N ALA A 145 -9.01 -9.18 -11.05
CA ALA A 145 -8.30 -9.17 -12.32
C ALA A 145 -7.68 -10.56 -12.62
N LEU A 146 -7.05 -11.19 -11.62
CA LEU A 146 -6.51 -12.54 -11.79
C LEU A 146 -7.59 -13.59 -12.07
N ALA A 147 -8.74 -13.54 -11.38
CA ALA A 147 -9.87 -14.42 -11.70
C ALA A 147 -10.33 -14.27 -13.15
N VAL A 148 -10.46 -13.03 -13.64
CA VAL A 148 -10.85 -12.77 -15.03
C VAL A 148 -9.81 -13.36 -15.98
N ALA A 149 -8.52 -13.09 -15.75
CA ALA A 149 -7.45 -13.67 -16.56
C ALA A 149 -7.53 -15.21 -16.59
N MET A 150 -7.69 -15.84 -15.43
CA MET A 150 -7.80 -17.30 -15.30
C MET A 150 -9.03 -17.86 -16.01
N HIS A 151 -10.18 -17.19 -15.96
CA HIS A 151 -11.38 -17.62 -16.67
C HIS A 151 -11.13 -17.73 -18.18
N PHE A 152 -10.43 -16.75 -18.76
CA PHE A 152 -10.14 -16.73 -20.19
C PHE A 152 -9.01 -17.64 -20.65
N THR A 153 -8.25 -18.28 -19.74
CA THR A 153 -7.28 -19.33 -20.10
C THR A 153 -7.95 -20.62 -20.58
N GLY A 154 -9.23 -20.83 -20.25
CA GLY A 154 -9.99 -22.02 -20.64
C GLY A 154 -9.72 -23.26 -19.77
N VAL A 155 -8.97 -23.13 -18.66
CA VAL A 155 -8.80 -24.20 -17.67
C VAL A 155 -10.13 -24.43 -16.95
N ARG A 156 -10.73 -25.60 -17.17
CA ARG A 156 -12.04 -25.97 -16.59
C ARG A 156 -11.86 -27.12 -15.61
N LEU A 157 -12.48 -27.00 -14.44
CA LEU A 157 -12.63 -28.11 -13.50
C LEU A 157 -13.94 -28.86 -13.81
N PRO A 158 -13.98 -30.19 -13.67
CA PRO A 158 -15.15 -31.00 -14.04
C PRO A 158 -16.44 -30.65 -13.27
N LEU A 159 -16.30 -30.04 -12.09
CA LEU A 159 -17.42 -29.78 -11.19
C LEU A 159 -18.14 -28.45 -11.47
N HIS A 160 -17.41 -27.36 -11.78
CA HIS A 160 -17.97 -26.03 -12.05
C HIS A 160 -17.04 -25.15 -12.89
N GLU A 161 -17.58 -24.45 -13.89
CA GLU A 161 -16.81 -23.58 -14.83
C GLU A 161 -16.09 -22.41 -14.13
N TYR A 162 -16.65 -21.89 -13.03
CA TYR A 162 -16.07 -20.77 -12.29
C TYR A 162 -15.22 -21.19 -11.08
N ALA A 163 -15.15 -22.49 -10.76
CA ALA A 163 -14.42 -22.94 -9.57
C ALA A 163 -12.93 -22.62 -9.63
N ALA A 164 -12.27 -22.85 -10.77
CA ALA A 164 -10.84 -22.57 -10.91
C ALA A 164 -10.51 -21.06 -10.82
N PRO A 165 -11.21 -20.17 -11.55
CA PRO A 165 -11.03 -18.72 -11.41
C PRO A 165 -11.25 -18.19 -9.99
N VAL A 166 -12.35 -18.60 -9.34
CA VAL A 166 -12.69 -18.15 -7.99
C VAL A 166 -11.65 -18.66 -6.98
N PHE A 167 -11.25 -19.93 -7.09
CA PHE A 167 -10.20 -20.49 -6.25
C PHE A 167 -8.88 -19.75 -6.42
N ALA A 168 -8.47 -19.46 -7.66
CA ALA A 168 -7.26 -18.70 -7.94
C ALA A 168 -7.30 -17.29 -7.31
N ALA A 169 -8.43 -16.59 -7.42
CA ALA A 169 -8.62 -15.28 -6.78
C ALA A 169 -8.55 -15.37 -5.25
N LEU A 170 -9.18 -16.37 -4.62
CA LEU A 170 -9.14 -16.53 -3.17
C LEU A 170 -7.73 -16.86 -2.67
N VAL A 171 -7.02 -17.74 -3.36
CA VAL A 171 -5.62 -18.09 -3.02
C VAL A 171 -4.72 -16.86 -3.19
N PHE A 172 -4.87 -16.12 -4.28
CA PHE A 172 -4.07 -14.93 -4.52
C PHE A 172 -4.38 -13.82 -3.52
N PHE A 173 -5.65 -13.58 -3.21
CA PHE A 173 -6.08 -12.65 -2.18
C PHE A 173 -5.49 -13.02 -0.80
N ALA A 174 -5.58 -14.30 -0.42
CA ALA A 174 -5.01 -14.79 0.83
C ALA A 174 -3.49 -14.62 0.86
N TRP A 175 -2.81 -14.88 -0.26
CA TRP A 175 -1.37 -14.66 -0.39
C TRP A 175 -1.00 -13.17 -0.29
N GLN A 176 -1.78 -12.28 -0.89
CA GLN A 176 -1.58 -10.83 -0.77
C GLN A 176 -1.80 -10.32 0.65
N ALA A 177 -2.84 -10.82 1.33
CA ALA A 177 -3.10 -10.51 2.73
C ALA A 177 -1.96 -11.03 3.62
N TRP A 178 -1.51 -12.26 3.39
CA TRP A 178 -0.33 -12.81 4.07
C TRP A 178 0.91 -11.96 3.81
N PHE A 179 1.19 -11.59 2.57
CA PHE A 179 2.32 -10.73 2.20
C PHE A 179 2.26 -9.38 2.92
N TYR A 180 1.07 -8.76 3.00
CA TYR A 180 0.86 -7.51 3.72
C TYR A 180 1.25 -7.63 5.19
N PHE A 181 0.73 -8.64 5.90
CA PHE A 181 1.03 -8.83 7.33
C PHE A 181 2.44 -9.33 7.59
N TYR A 182 3.02 -10.09 6.67
CA TYR A 182 4.43 -10.48 6.75
C TYR A 182 5.36 -9.27 6.69
N GLN A 183 5.05 -8.29 5.82
CA GLN A 183 5.85 -7.07 5.68
C GLN A 183 5.52 -5.99 6.73
N LEU A 184 4.28 -5.99 7.24
CA LEU A 184 3.80 -5.08 8.27
C LEU A 184 3.29 -5.91 9.45
N PRO A 185 4.21 -6.53 10.22
CA PRO A 185 3.81 -7.35 11.34
C PRO A 185 2.95 -6.52 12.30
N PRO A 186 1.78 -7.02 12.70
CA PRO A 186 1.07 -6.44 13.83
C PRO A 186 2.01 -6.56 15.04
N SER A 187 2.24 -5.45 15.74
CA SER A 187 3.00 -5.52 17.00
C SER A 187 2.20 -6.37 17.97
N ASP A 188 2.84 -7.42 18.49
CA ASP A 188 2.41 -8.03 19.73
C ASP A 188 2.42 -6.92 20.80
N LYS A 189 1.28 -6.74 21.43
CA LYS A 189 1.22 -6.14 22.76
C LYS A 189 1.18 -7.27 23.76
#